data_AF-A0A8J2L871-F1
#
_entry.id   AF-A0A8J2L871-F1
#
_cell.length_a   1.000
_cell.length_b   1.000
_cell.length_c   1.000
_cell.angle_alpha   90.00
_cell.angle_beta   90.00
_cell.angle_gamma   90.00
#
_symmetry.space_group_name_H-M   'P 1'
#
loop_
_entity.id
_entity.type
_entity.pdbx_description
1 polymer ?
#
loop_
_entity_poly.entity_id
_entity_poly.type
_entity_poly.pdbx_seq_one_letter_code
_entity_poly.pdbx_strand_id
1 'polypeptide(L)' 'RIVRSPFRRENTATTNATVDCTLLSEKGPCKGSFQRYYWDSQELTCKGFIYGGCGGNSNNFKTIDECMSACP' A
#
# COMPACT_ATOMS: atom_id res chain seq x y z
N ARG A 1 21.92 -1.72 -42.11
CA ARG A 1 21.55 -2.42 -40.85
C ARG A 1 20.72 -1.47 -40.01
N ILE A 2 19.40 -1.59 -40.10
CA ILE A 2 18.46 -0.78 -39.32
C ILE A 2 18.18 -1.57 -38.05
N VAL A 3 18.73 -1.17 -36.91
CA VAL A 3 18.27 -1.70 -35.61
C VAL A 3 17.10 -0.85 -35.15
N ARG A 4 15.88 -1.28 -35.51
CA ARG A 4 14.67 -0.84 -34.81
C ARG A 4 14.69 -1.53 -33.46
N SER A 5 14.73 -0.76 -32.37
CA SER A 5 14.16 -1.25 -31.11
C SER A 5 13.22 -0.17 -30.58
N PRO A 6 11.90 -0.33 -30.77
CA PRO A 6 10.91 0.57 -30.20
C PRO A 6 10.72 0.18 -28.72
N PHE A 7 10.52 1.18 -27.86
CA PHE A 7 9.78 1.04 -26.62
C PHE A 7 10.37 0.06 -25.56
N ARG A 8 11.16 0.58 -24.61
CA ARG A 8 11.28 -0.10 -23.32
C ARG A 8 9.92 0.03 -22.63
N ARG A 9 9.14 -1.05 -22.69
CA ARG A 9 7.96 -1.23 -21.86
C ARG A 9 8.44 -1.24 -20.41
N GLU A 10 8.29 -0.14 -19.69
CA GLU A 10 8.18 -0.26 -18.24
C GLU A 10 6.77 -0.84 -18.02
N ASN A 11 6.74 -2.15 -17.77
CA ASN A 11 5.53 -2.86 -17.40
C ASN A 11 4.92 -2.18 -16.17
N THR A 12 3.97 -1.29 -16.38
CA THR A 12 2.97 -0.93 -15.38
C THR A 12 2.12 -2.18 -15.14
N ALA A 13 2.66 -3.12 -14.38
CA ALA A 13 1.85 -4.05 -13.61
C ALA A 13 1.18 -3.25 -12.49
N THR A 14 0.34 -2.28 -12.88
CA THR A 14 -0.62 -1.64 -12.00
C THR A 14 -1.72 -2.66 -11.84
N THR A 15 -1.52 -3.63 -10.94
CA THR A 15 -2.63 -4.26 -10.26
C THR A 15 -3.41 -3.11 -9.66
N ASN A 16 -4.56 -2.79 -10.23
CA ASN A 16 -5.55 -1.89 -9.66
C ASN A 16 -6.16 -2.61 -8.44
N ALA A 17 -5.31 -2.93 -7.46
CA ALA A 17 -5.70 -3.49 -6.20
C ALA A 17 -6.44 -2.37 -5.49
N THR A 18 -7.76 -2.43 -5.57
CA THR A 18 -8.64 -1.52 -4.85
C THR A 18 -8.30 -1.65 -3.37
N VAL A 19 -7.97 -0.52 -2.75
CA VAL A 19 -7.76 -0.42 -1.31
C VAL A 19 -9.06 -0.82 -0.63
N ASP A 20 -8.99 -1.79 0.29
CA ASP A 20 -10.12 -2.16 1.13
C ASP A 20 -9.92 -1.55 2.52
N CYS A 21 -10.56 -0.41 2.74
CA CYS A 21 -10.48 0.36 3.99
C CYS A 21 -11.18 -0.33 5.17
N THR A 22 -11.90 -1.44 4.95
CA THR A 22 -12.58 -2.16 6.03
C THR A 22 -11.67 -3.18 6.72
N LEU A 23 -10.51 -3.49 6.13
CA LEU A 23 -9.56 -4.44 6.68
C LEU A 23 -8.82 -3.86 7.88
N LEU A 24 -8.49 -4.72 8.84
CA LEU A 24 -7.63 -4.35 9.98
C LEU A 24 -6.18 -4.19 9.55
N SER A 25 -5.39 -3.42 10.30
CA SER A 25 -3.94 -3.35 10.10
C SER A 25 -3.28 -4.71 10.28
N GLU A 26 -2.42 -5.12 9.34
CA GLU A 26 -1.69 -6.38 9.43
C GLU A 26 -0.17 -6.19 9.43
N LYS A 27 0.50 -6.66 10.48
CA LYS A 27 1.97 -6.65 10.56
C LYS A 27 2.62 -7.57 9.52
N GLY A 28 1.98 -8.68 9.17
CA GLY A 28 2.58 -9.72 8.33
C GLY A 28 3.68 -10.52 9.02
N PRO A 29 4.25 -11.54 8.34
CA PRO A 29 5.15 -12.52 8.95
C PRO A 29 6.61 -12.03 9.09
N CYS A 30 6.99 -10.99 8.36
CA CYS A 30 8.35 -10.45 8.44
C CYS A 30 8.60 -9.71 9.76
N LYS A 31 9.87 -9.66 10.18
CA LYS A 31 10.30 -9.10 11.48
C LYS A 31 10.88 -7.69 11.38
N GLY A 32 10.64 -6.98 10.27
CA GLY A 32 10.97 -5.57 10.15
C GLY A 32 10.12 -4.71 11.07
N SER A 33 10.51 -3.43 11.18
CA SER A 33 9.76 -2.43 11.93
C SER A 33 9.62 -1.18 11.06
N PHE A 34 8.53 -1.13 10.28
CA PHE A 34 8.23 -0.02 9.40
C PHE A 34 6.99 0.70 9.90
N GLN A 35 7.13 2.00 10.20
CA GLN A 35 5.98 2.84 10.49
C GLN A 35 5.10 2.94 9.24
N ARG A 36 3.82 2.63 9.39
CA ARG A 36 2.78 2.70 8.35
C ARG A 36 1.49 3.24 8.92
N TYR A 37 0.54 3.51 8.04
CA TYR A 37 -0.78 4.02 8.40
C TYR A 37 -1.87 3.09 7.85
N TYR A 38 -2.97 2.97 8.57
CA TYR A 38 -4.17 2.24 8.14
C TYR A 38 -5.41 3.06 8.51
N TRP A 39 -6.49 2.91 7.75
CA TRP A 39 -7.79 3.49 8.05
C TRP A 39 -8.47 2.74 9.18
N ASP A 40 -8.83 3.45 10.25
CA ASP A 40 -9.64 2.94 11.35
C ASP A 40 -11.10 3.41 11.17
N SER A 41 -11.96 2.49 10.75
CA SER A 41 -13.37 2.76 10.50
C SER A 41 -14.19 3.01 11.78
N GLN A 42 -13.66 2.68 12.96
CA GLN A 42 -14.33 2.95 14.23
C GLN A 42 -14.15 4.41 14.65
N GLU A 43 -12.95 4.95 14.43
CA GLU A 43 -12.62 6.34 14.77
C GLU A 43 -12.68 7.30 13.58
N LEU A 44 -12.96 6.79 12.38
CA LEU A 44 -13.03 7.54 11.13
C LEU A 44 -11.75 8.36 10.88
N THR A 45 -10.59 7.73 11.11
CA THR A 45 -9.29 8.38 10.94
C THR A 45 -8.19 7.38 10.61
N CYS A 46 -7.07 7.87 10.08
CA CYS A 46 -5.88 7.06 9.83
C CYS A 46 -4.99 6.97 11.07
N LYS A 47 -4.60 5.75 11.46
CA LYS A 47 -3.75 5.48 12.61
C LYS A 47 -2.43 4.84 12.21
N GLY A 48 -1.40 5.13 13.01
CA GLY A 48 -0.08 4.55 12.85
C GLY A 48 0.00 3.11 13.36
N PHE A 49 0.72 2.24 12.65
CA PHE A 49 1.05 0.89 13.10
C PHE A 49 2.42 0.43 12.60
N ILE A 50 2.93 -0.67 13.17
CA ILE A 50 4.19 -1.28 12.74
C ILE A 50 3.93 -2.42 11.76
N TYR A 51 4.38 -2.22 10.53
CA TYR A 51 4.40 -3.24 9.49
C TYR A 51 5.73 -4.01 9.50
N GLY A 52 5.65 -5.33 9.33
CA GLY A 52 6.79 -6.25 9.32
C GLY A 52 7.64 -6.19 8.06
N GLY A 53 7.15 -5.57 6.99
CA GLY A 53 7.90 -5.39 5.72
C GLY A 53 7.53 -6.38 4.61
N CYS A 54 6.69 -7.39 4.89
CA CYS A 54 6.13 -8.27 3.87
C CYS A 54 4.75 -8.79 4.27
N GLY A 55 3.98 -9.27 3.30
CA GLY A 55 2.58 -9.69 3.51
C GLY A 55 1.69 -8.52 3.90
N GLY A 56 0.68 -8.79 4.72
CA GLY A 56 -0.35 -7.83 5.10
C GLY A 56 -1.41 -7.66 4.01
N ASN A 57 -2.15 -6.55 4.08
CA ASN A 57 -3.25 -6.25 3.18
C ASN A 57 -3.17 -4.83 2.60
N SER A 58 -4.20 -4.42 1.85
CA SER A 58 -4.23 -3.14 1.13
C SER A 58 -4.51 -1.92 2.01
N ASN A 59 -4.95 -2.09 3.26
CA ASN A 59 -5.10 -1.01 4.23
C ASN A 59 -3.74 -0.71 4.91
N ASN A 60 -2.75 -0.31 4.11
CA ASN A 60 -1.37 -0.08 4.54
C ASN A 60 -0.70 1.00 3.67
N PHE A 61 -0.52 2.19 4.25
CA PHE A 61 -0.01 3.37 3.56
C PHE A 61 1.30 3.84 4.17
N LYS A 62 2.14 4.52 3.38
CA LYS A 62 3.43 5.03 3.86
C LYS A 62 3.28 6.32 4.65
N THR A 63 2.29 7.13 4.29
CA THR A 63 2.02 8.42 4.92
C THR A 63 0.57 8.51 5.37
N ILE A 64 0.31 9.42 6.31
CA ILE A 64 -1.06 9.71 6.77
C ILE A 64 -1.89 10.30 5.64
N ASP A 65 -1.31 11.16 4.79
CA ASP A 65 -2.01 11.82 3.69
C ASP A 65 -2.46 10.82 2.61
N GLU A 66 -1.62 9.83 2.29
CA GLU A 66 -1.99 8.72 1.38
C GLU A 66 -3.20 7.96 1.92
N CYS A 67 -3.19 7.66 3.22
CA CYS A 67 -4.27 6.95 3.89
C CYS A 67 -5.58 7.75 3.88
N MET A 68 -5.53 9.01 4.30
CA MET A 68 -6.70 9.90 4.34
C MET A 68 -7.25 10.22 2.93
N SER A 69 -6.41 10.16 1.90
CA SER A 69 -6.84 10.35 0.51
C SER A 69 -7.45 9.09 -0.11
N ALA A 70 -7.07 7.91 0.40
CA ALA A 70 -7.53 6.63 -0.13
C ALA A 70 -8.85 6.16 0.49
N CYS A 71 -9.13 6.56 1.74
CA CYS A 71 -10.28 6.11 2.51
C CYS A 71 -11.17 7.29 2.95
N PRO A 72 -12.51 7.13 2.92
CA PRO A 72 -13.49 8.20 3.16
C PRO A 72 -13.69 8.54 4.65
#